data_AF-H0EYS0-F1
#
_entry.id   AF-H0EYS0-F1
#
_cell.length_a   1.000
_cell.length_b   1.000
_cell.length_c   1.000
_cell.angle_alpha   90.00
_cell.angle_beta   90.00
_cell.angle_gamma   90.00
#
_symmetry.space_group_name_H-M   'P 1'
#
loop_
_entity.id
_entity.type
_entity.pdbx_description
1 polymer ?
#
loop_
_entity_poly.entity_id
_entity_poly.type
_entity_poly.pdbx_seq_one_letter_code
_entity_poly.pdbx_strand_id
1 'polypeptide(L)'
;MAAYPPLAERPIKNTIVLFDVDETLTPARRQLRQKVAIGYVGGSDLAKQQEQLGTAEISVTSLFDYCFPENGLTAREDKYKELVKFVLHYIADLDIPVKRGTFMEFRNGMVNISPIGRNASVTERNAYNEYDLEHKVREKMVAALREKFPEFGLTY
;
A
#
# COMPACT_ATOMS: atom_id res chain seq x y z
N MET A 1 -33.75 9.68 -0.22
CA MET A 1 -34.10 8.56 0.69
C MET A 1 -33.03 7.49 0.53
N ALA A 2 -32.43 7.00 1.61
CA ALA A 2 -31.43 5.94 1.49
C ALA A 2 -32.12 4.68 0.94
N ALA A 3 -31.64 4.16 -0.20
CA ALA A 3 -32.27 3.03 -0.90
C ALA A 3 -32.12 1.67 -0.16
N TYR A 4 -31.51 1.67 1.03
CA TYR A 4 -31.16 0.49 1.81
C TYR A 4 -31.28 0.78 3.31
N PRO A 5 -31.64 -0.23 4.14
CA PRO A 5 -31.65 -0.08 5.59
C PRO A 5 -30.25 0.21 6.15
N PRO A 6 -30.15 1.00 7.25
CA PRO A 6 -28.92 1.18 8.01
C PRO A 6 -28.25 -0.15 8.35
N LEU A 7 -26.92 -0.18 8.44
CA LEU A 7 -26.14 -1.40 8.65
C LEU A 7 -26.63 -2.20 9.88
N ALA A 8 -26.93 -1.50 10.98
CA ALA A 8 -27.43 -2.07 12.23
C ALA A 8 -28.83 -2.71 12.11
N GLU A 9 -29.62 -2.33 11.11
CA GLU A 9 -31.00 -2.79 10.91
C GLU A 9 -31.11 -3.96 9.93
N ARG A 10 -30.01 -4.36 9.29
CA ARG A 10 -30.01 -5.45 8.31
C ARG A 10 -30.29 -6.81 8.97
N PRO A 11 -31.07 -7.71 8.35
CA PRO A 11 -31.53 -8.96 8.95
C PRO A 11 -30.41 -9.96 9.25
N ILE A 12 -29.35 -10.01 8.43
CA ILE A 12 -28.20 -10.89 8.65
C ILE A 12 -27.15 -10.13 9.46
N LYS A 13 -27.06 -10.45 10.76
CA LYS A 13 -26.11 -9.83 11.68
C LYS A 13 -24.73 -10.48 11.57
N ASN A 14 -23.71 -9.73 12.02
CA ASN A 14 -22.33 -10.20 12.19
C ASN A 14 -21.71 -10.86 10.94
N THR A 15 -22.20 -10.51 9.76
CA THR A 15 -21.78 -11.09 8.50
C THR A 15 -21.45 -9.97 7.51
N ILE A 16 -20.35 -10.13 6.79
CA ILE A 16 -19.95 -9.27 5.68
C ILE A 16 -19.63 -10.13 4.47
N VAL A 17 -20.05 -9.68 3.29
CA VAL A 17 -19.68 -10.28 2.00
C VAL A 17 -18.70 -9.35 1.31
N LEU A 18 -17.48 -9.83 1.10
CA LEU A 18 -16.42 -9.10 0.39
C LEU A 18 -16.29 -9.65 -1.04
N PHE A 19 -16.27 -8.74 -2.00
CA PHE A 19 -16.12 -9.05 -3.41
C PHE A 19 -14.72 -8.66 -3.90
N ASP A 20 -14.13 -9.50 -4.74
CA ASP A 20 -13.09 -9.04 -5.66
C ASP A 20 -13.73 -8.16 -6.75
N VAL A 21 -12.93 -7.28 -7.34
CA VAL A 21 -13.38 -6.25 -8.26
C VAL A 21 -13.41 -6.77 -9.70
N ASP A 22 -12.42 -7.57 -10.09
CA ASP A 22 -12.33 -8.08 -11.46
C ASP A 22 -13.36 -9.21 -11.68
N GLU A 23 -14.18 -9.05 -12.72
CA GLU A 23 -15.18 -10.01 -13.26
C GLU A 23 -16.26 -10.55 -12.28
N THR A 24 -16.29 -10.13 -11.01
CA THR A 24 -17.11 -10.78 -9.98
C THR A 24 -18.42 -10.02 -9.67
N LEU A 25 -18.53 -8.74 -10.05
CA LEU A 25 -19.60 -7.86 -9.58
C LEU A 25 -20.83 -7.80 -10.50
N THR A 26 -21.79 -8.69 -10.24
CA THR A 26 -23.07 -8.79 -10.98
C THR A 26 -24.22 -7.94 -10.36
N PRO A 27 -25.36 -7.74 -11.06
CA PRO A 27 -26.51 -6.96 -10.56
C PRO A 27 -27.14 -7.47 -9.25
N ALA A 28 -26.96 -8.75 -8.90
CA ALA A 28 -27.48 -9.36 -7.68
C ALA A 28 -26.99 -8.67 -6.38
N ARG A 29 -25.88 -7.92 -6.46
CA ARG A 29 -25.30 -7.16 -5.34
C ARG A 29 -26.27 -6.17 -4.68
N ARG A 30 -27.17 -5.54 -5.45
CA ARG A 30 -28.09 -4.52 -4.92
C ARG A 30 -29.12 -5.10 -3.95
N GLN A 31 -29.57 -6.33 -4.21
CA GLN A 31 -30.49 -7.03 -3.31
C GLN A 31 -29.79 -7.55 -2.07
N LEU A 32 -28.52 -7.94 -2.21
CA LEU A 32 -27.71 -8.45 -1.10
C LEU A 32 -27.46 -7.37 -0.04
N ARG A 33 -27.21 -6.11 -0.46
CA ARG A 33 -26.98 -4.98 0.46
C ARG A 33 -28.17 -4.69 1.38
N GLN A 34 -29.40 -5.05 0.99
CA GLN A 34 -30.55 -4.91 1.88
C GLN A 34 -30.53 -5.90 3.05
N LYS A 35 -29.77 -7.00 2.93
CA LYS A 35 -29.81 -8.13 3.86
C LYS A 35 -28.57 -8.23 4.75
N VAL A 36 -27.39 -7.88 4.23
CA VAL A 36 -26.09 -8.09 4.88
C VAL A 36 -25.13 -6.94 4.57
N ALA A 37 -24.06 -6.78 5.36
CA ALA A 37 -22.98 -5.86 5.03
C ALA A 37 -22.26 -6.29 3.76
N ILE A 38 -21.91 -5.35 2.89
CA ILE A 38 -21.10 -5.65 1.69
C ILE A 38 -19.90 -4.71 1.58
N GLY A 39 -18.82 -5.24 1.02
CA GLY A 39 -17.65 -4.45 0.65
C GLY A 39 -16.92 -5.02 -0.54
N TYR A 40 -15.99 -4.26 -1.11
CA TYR A 40 -15.06 -4.76 -2.11
C TYR A 40 -13.63 -4.69 -1.59
N VAL A 41 -12.79 -5.60 -2.07
CA VAL A 41 -11.34 -5.57 -1.92
C VAL A 41 -10.75 -5.61 -3.32
N GLY A 42 -9.93 -4.63 -3.68
CA GLY A 42 -9.29 -4.60 -4.99
C GLY A 42 -7.86 -4.10 -4.89
N GLY A 43 -6.97 -4.65 -5.72
CA GLY A 43 -5.55 -4.26 -5.72
C GLY A 43 -5.27 -2.87 -6.29
N SER A 44 -6.22 -2.32 -7.06
CA SER A 44 -6.13 -0.99 -7.68
C SER A 44 -6.51 0.14 -6.72
N ASP A 45 -6.03 1.35 -7.02
CA ASP A 45 -6.39 2.60 -6.33
C ASP A 45 -7.88 2.94 -6.43
N LEU A 46 -8.37 3.85 -5.58
CA LEU A 46 -9.78 4.24 -5.54
C LEU A 46 -10.28 4.85 -6.87
N ALA A 47 -9.42 5.48 -7.68
CA ALA A 47 -9.82 6.08 -8.95
C ALA A 47 -10.16 5.00 -9.98
N LYS A 48 -9.36 3.94 -10.07
CA LYS A 48 -9.67 2.75 -10.88
C LYS A 48 -10.93 2.03 -10.39
N GLN A 49 -11.13 1.95 -9.08
CA GLN A 49 -12.36 1.39 -8.51
C GLN A 49 -13.60 2.23 -8.91
N GLN A 50 -13.46 3.55 -8.92
CA GLN A 50 -14.50 4.46 -9.40
C GLN A 50 -14.82 4.26 -10.88
N GLU A 51 -13.80 4.06 -11.72
CA GLU A 51 -13.95 3.77 -13.15
C GLU A 51 -14.67 2.43 -13.40
N GLN A 52 -14.30 1.38 -12.66
CA GLN A 52 -14.85 0.04 -12.87
C GLN A 52 -16.26 -0.14 -12.28
N LEU A 53 -16.55 0.45 -11.11
CA LEU A 53 -17.75 0.13 -10.33
C LEU A 53 -18.75 1.27 -10.20
N GLY A 54 -18.28 2.51 -10.30
CA GLY A 54 -19.11 3.70 -10.21
C GLY A 54 -19.54 4.24 -11.58
N THR A 55 -20.15 5.42 -11.57
CA THR A 55 -20.40 6.23 -12.77
C THR A 55 -20.00 7.69 -12.47
N ALA A 56 -20.06 8.57 -13.47
CA ALA A 56 -19.82 10.00 -13.25
C ALA A 56 -20.77 10.59 -12.20
N GLU A 57 -22.01 10.11 -12.11
CA GLU A 57 -22.99 10.56 -11.11
C GLU A 57 -22.97 9.77 -9.80
N ILE A 58 -22.42 8.55 -9.79
CA ILE A 58 -22.50 7.63 -8.65
C ILE A 58 -21.09 7.27 -8.17
N SER A 59 -20.73 7.76 -6.98
CA SER A 59 -19.46 7.40 -6.36
C SER A 59 -19.44 5.94 -5.91
N VAL A 60 -18.34 5.24 -6.16
CA VAL A 60 -18.12 3.83 -5.74
C VAL A 60 -18.27 3.66 -4.23
N THR A 61 -17.88 4.66 -3.44
CA THR A 61 -17.99 4.63 -1.97
C THR A 61 -19.44 4.64 -1.50
N SER A 62 -20.37 5.12 -2.32
CA SER A 62 -21.80 5.08 -2.02
C SER A 62 -22.45 3.73 -2.29
N LEU A 63 -21.79 2.85 -3.07
CA LEU A 63 -22.34 1.56 -3.51
C LEU A 63 -22.12 0.43 -2.50
N PHE A 64 -21.13 0.57 -1.61
CA PHE A 64 -20.73 -0.43 -0.63
C PHE A 64 -20.74 0.16 0.79
N ASP A 65 -20.71 -0.70 1.81
CA ASP A 65 -20.57 -0.24 3.20
C ASP A 65 -19.10 -0.13 3.61
N TYR A 66 -18.25 -0.94 2.98
CA TYR A 66 -16.80 -0.92 3.15
C TYR A 66 -16.11 -0.96 1.79
N CYS A 67 -15.08 -0.12 1.62
CA CYS A 67 -14.33 0.01 0.38
C CYS A 67 -12.84 -0.18 0.71
N PHE A 68 -12.23 -1.23 0.17
CA PHE A 68 -10.82 -1.55 0.39
C PHE A 68 -10.03 -1.47 -0.93
N PRO A 69 -9.80 -0.24 -1.47
CA PRO A 69 -8.84 -0.07 -2.55
C PRO A 69 -7.44 -0.46 -2.05
N GLU A 70 -6.55 -0.80 -2.98
CA GLU A 70 -5.17 -1.20 -2.70
C GLU A 70 -5.09 -2.32 -1.64
N ASN A 71 -5.96 -3.31 -1.72
CA ASN A 71 -6.08 -4.41 -0.76
C ASN A 71 -6.31 -3.96 0.70
N GLY A 72 -6.90 -2.78 0.90
CA GLY A 72 -7.14 -2.21 2.22
C GLY A 72 -5.91 -1.53 2.83
N LEU A 73 -4.83 -1.34 2.06
CA LEU A 73 -3.65 -0.62 2.50
C LEU A 73 -3.92 0.88 2.48
N THR A 74 -4.37 1.42 3.62
CA THR A 74 -4.29 2.86 3.89
C THR A 74 -3.12 3.10 4.84
N ALA A 75 -1.94 3.43 4.30
CA ALA A 75 -0.79 3.79 5.13
C ALA A 75 -1.09 5.10 5.88
N ARG A 76 -0.95 5.09 7.22
CA ARG A 76 -1.05 6.32 8.03
C ARG A 76 0.09 7.27 7.63
N GLU A 77 -0.27 8.40 7.03
CA GLU A 77 0.64 9.36 6.41
C GLU A 77 1.80 9.80 7.33
N ASP A 78 1.54 9.93 8.64
CA ASP A 78 2.52 10.43 9.62
C ASP A 78 3.67 9.45 9.88
N LYS A 79 3.38 8.16 10.11
CA LYS A 79 4.43 7.13 10.27
C LYS A 79 5.27 7.02 9.00
N TYR A 80 4.62 7.18 7.85
CA TYR A 80 5.29 7.10 6.56
C TYR A 80 6.27 8.26 6.34
N LYS A 81 5.85 9.49 6.67
CA LYS A 81 6.73 10.68 6.63
C LYS A 81 7.97 10.50 7.53
N GLU A 82 7.80 9.90 8.70
CA GLU A 82 8.92 9.63 9.61
C GLU A 82 9.91 8.62 9.01
N LEU A 83 9.41 7.52 8.43
CA LEU A 83 10.24 6.54 7.73
C LEU A 83 11.01 7.18 6.57
N VAL A 84 10.30 7.94 5.72
CA VAL A 84 10.90 8.67 4.58
C VAL A 84 12.04 9.57 5.05
N LYS A 85 11.78 10.39 6.08
CA LYS A 85 12.75 11.35 6.60
C LYS A 85 14.00 10.64 7.13
N PHE A 86 13.82 9.57 7.91
CA PHE A 86 14.93 8.77 8.43
C PHE A 86 15.76 8.16 7.29
N VAL A 87 15.12 7.50 6.33
CA VAL A 87 15.80 6.84 5.20
C VAL A 87 16.61 7.84 4.38
N LEU A 88 16.04 9.00 4.07
CA LEU A 88 16.73 10.03 3.28
C LEU A 88 17.94 10.61 4.01
N HIS A 89 17.82 10.88 5.32
CA HIS A 89 18.98 11.31 6.12
C HIS A 89 20.05 10.23 6.21
N TYR A 90 19.65 8.99 6.50
CA TYR A 90 20.58 7.85 6.58
C TYR A 90 21.38 7.69 5.28
N ILE A 91 20.71 7.74 4.12
CA ILE A 91 21.38 7.62 2.82
C ILE A 91 22.24 8.86 2.51
N ALA A 92 21.83 10.06 2.94
CA ALA A 92 22.64 11.26 2.78
C ALA A 92 24.00 11.11 3.50
N ASP A 93 23.99 10.56 4.71
CA ASP A 93 25.17 10.40 5.57
C ASP A 93 26.00 9.15 5.24
N LEU A 94 25.48 8.20 4.44
CA LEU A 94 26.24 7.02 4.02
C LEU A 94 27.49 7.38 3.22
N ASP A 95 28.64 6.86 3.63
CA ASP A 95 29.86 6.93 2.83
C ASP A 95 29.94 5.69 1.93
N ILE A 96 29.53 5.84 0.67
CA ILE A 96 29.61 4.79 -0.35
C ILE A 96 30.22 5.36 -1.62
N PRO A 97 30.95 4.55 -2.41
CA PRO A 97 31.74 5.06 -3.55
C PRO A 97 30.92 5.80 -4.60
N VAL A 98 29.65 5.42 -4.77
CA VAL A 98 28.77 5.95 -5.81
C VAL A 98 27.36 6.11 -5.26
N LYS A 99 26.76 7.29 -5.45
CA LYS A 99 25.33 7.55 -5.28
C LYS A 99 24.72 8.01 -6.60
N ARG A 100 23.51 7.55 -6.90
CA ARG A 100 22.73 7.91 -8.09
C ARG A 100 21.43 8.57 -7.66
N GLY A 101 20.30 8.09 -8.16
CA GLY A 101 18.97 8.58 -7.83
C GLY A 101 17.97 7.45 -7.70
N THR A 102 16.74 7.77 -7.27
CA THR A 102 15.70 6.78 -6.92
C THR A 102 16.18 5.90 -5.76
N PHE A 103 16.52 6.53 -4.64
CA PHE A 103 16.95 5.88 -3.40
C PHE A 103 15.81 5.19 -2.67
N MET A 104 14.60 5.69 -2.87
CA MET A 104 13.39 5.14 -2.30
C MET A 104 12.31 5.14 -3.38
N GLU A 105 11.76 3.96 -3.66
CA GLU A 105 10.68 3.75 -4.62
C GLU A 105 9.45 3.24 -3.89
N PHE A 106 8.36 3.97 -4.08
CA PHE A 106 7.08 3.67 -3.46
C PHE A 106 6.28 2.70 -4.33
N ARG A 107 5.73 1.67 -3.71
CA ARG A 107 4.80 0.72 -4.30
C ARG A 107 3.63 0.53 -3.35
N ASN A 108 2.48 0.11 -3.87
CA ASN A 108 1.21 0.11 -3.12
C ASN A 108 1.28 -0.65 -1.78
N GLY A 109 2.12 -1.69 -1.66
CA GLY A 109 2.28 -2.47 -0.42
C GLY A 109 3.70 -2.56 0.12
N MET A 110 4.66 -1.83 -0.45
CA MET A 110 6.05 -1.87 0.02
C MET A 110 6.83 -0.64 -0.43
N VAL A 111 7.96 -0.42 0.24
CA VAL A 111 8.94 0.57 -0.20
C VAL A 111 10.22 -0.17 -0.55
N ASN A 112 10.73 0.07 -1.76
CA ASN A 112 12.05 -0.41 -2.12
C ASN A 112 13.07 0.68 -1.77
N ILE A 113 14.08 0.33 -0.98
CA ILE A 113 15.15 1.24 -0.57
C ILE A 113 16.46 0.75 -1.19
N SER A 114 17.17 1.63 -1.89
CA SER A 114 18.45 1.34 -2.53
C SER A 114 19.46 2.43 -2.16
N PRO A 115 20.50 2.12 -1.35
CA PRO A 115 21.50 3.10 -0.95
C PRO A 115 22.27 3.72 -2.12
N ILE A 116 22.63 2.92 -3.13
CA ILE A 116 23.24 3.42 -4.37
C ILE A 116 22.22 4.16 -5.27
N GLY A 117 20.93 3.82 -5.15
CA GLY A 117 19.84 4.33 -5.98
C GLY A 117 19.55 3.44 -7.20
N ARG A 118 18.26 3.25 -7.53
CA ARG A 118 17.84 2.38 -8.65
C ARG A 118 18.30 2.89 -10.02
N ASN A 119 18.64 4.16 -10.16
CA ASN A 119 19.13 4.70 -11.42
C ASN A 119 20.59 4.30 -11.73
N ALA A 120 21.25 3.54 -10.86
CA ALA A 120 22.57 2.99 -11.11
C ALA A 120 22.57 2.02 -12.30
N SER A 121 23.63 2.12 -13.12
CA SER A 121 23.87 1.24 -14.26
C SER A 121 24.15 -0.19 -13.81
N VAL A 122 24.12 -1.14 -14.75
CA VAL A 122 24.44 -2.55 -14.44
C VAL A 122 25.84 -2.69 -13.84
N THR A 123 26.83 -2.02 -14.43
CA THR A 123 28.21 -2.03 -13.93
C THR A 123 28.32 -1.46 -12.52
N GLU A 124 27.65 -0.33 -12.25
CA GLU A 124 27.63 0.29 -10.93
C GLU A 124 26.94 -0.59 -9.88
N ARG A 125 25.86 -1.27 -10.26
CA ARG A 125 25.16 -2.20 -9.37
C ARG A 125 26.03 -3.40 -9.01
N ASN A 126 26.77 -3.95 -9.97
CA ASN A 126 27.69 -5.07 -9.72
C ASN A 126 28.79 -4.64 -8.75
N ALA A 127 29.43 -3.49 -9.00
CA ALA A 127 30.44 -2.93 -8.12
C ALA A 127 29.89 -2.63 -6.71
N TYR A 128 28.68 -2.08 -6.62
CA TYR A 128 28.02 -1.87 -5.33
C TYR A 128 27.70 -3.17 -4.61
N ASN A 129 27.31 -4.22 -5.32
CA ASN A 129 27.04 -5.51 -4.70
C ASN A 129 28.32 -6.11 -4.07
N GLU A 130 29.45 -6.03 -4.77
CA GLU A 130 30.75 -6.42 -4.22
C GLU A 130 31.11 -5.59 -2.98
N TYR A 131 30.99 -4.27 -3.09
CA TYR A 131 31.23 -3.35 -1.98
C TYR A 131 30.33 -3.65 -0.76
N ASP A 132 29.04 -3.89 -0.98
CA ASP A 132 28.07 -4.19 0.06
C ASP A 132 28.31 -5.56 0.71
N LEU A 133 28.77 -6.56 -0.05
CA LEU A 133 29.13 -7.87 0.52
C LEU A 133 30.26 -7.76 1.53
N GLU A 134 31.22 -6.86 1.30
CA GLU A 134 32.33 -6.57 2.21
C GLU A 134 31.91 -5.65 3.37
N HIS A 135 31.22 -4.54 3.08
CA HIS A 135 30.97 -3.46 4.04
C HIS A 135 29.63 -3.59 4.79
N LYS A 136 28.75 -4.49 4.33
CA LYS A 136 27.43 -4.79 4.90
C LYS A 136 26.51 -3.57 4.99
N VAL A 137 26.51 -2.71 3.97
CA VAL A 137 25.76 -1.43 3.97
C VAL A 137 24.26 -1.67 4.16
N ARG A 138 23.67 -2.56 3.35
CA ARG A 138 22.23 -2.90 3.41
C ARG A 138 21.86 -3.54 4.74
N GLU A 139 22.68 -4.46 5.25
CA GLU A 139 22.44 -5.15 6.52
C GLU A 139 22.44 -4.16 7.70
N LYS A 140 23.44 -3.28 7.76
CA LYS A 140 23.52 -2.20 8.76
C LYS A 140 22.33 -1.25 8.67
N MET A 141 21.90 -0.91 7.46
CA MET A 141 20.72 -0.07 7.26
C MET A 141 19.43 -0.75 7.75
N VAL A 142 19.25 -2.05 7.48
CA VAL A 142 18.11 -2.83 7.99
C VAL A 142 18.14 -2.88 9.52
N ALA A 143 19.31 -3.08 10.14
CA ALA A 143 19.46 -3.05 11.58
C ALA A 143 19.06 -1.69 12.17
N ALA A 144 19.54 -0.59 11.58
CA ALA A 144 19.19 0.76 12.01
C ALA A 144 17.68 1.06 11.86
N LEU A 145 17.05 0.55 10.79
CA LEU A 145 15.59 0.67 10.60
C LEU A 145 14.81 -0.12 11.65
N ARG A 146 15.23 -1.34 11.99
CA ARG A 146 14.60 -2.17 13.02
C ARG A 146 14.71 -1.53 14.40
N GLU A 147 15.87 -0.95 14.72
CA GLU A 147 16.09 -0.22 15.98
C GLU A 147 15.25 1.06 16.05
N LYS A 148 15.16 1.81 14.95
CA LYS A 148 14.44 3.08 14.93
C LYS A 148 12.92 2.90 14.95
N PHE A 149 12.41 1.83 14.33
CA PHE A 149 10.98 1.63 14.08
C PHE A 149 10.45 0.26 14.58
N PRO A 150 10.70 -0.16 15.84
CA PRO A 150 10.26 -1.46 16.33
C PRO A 150 8.72 -1.60 16.34
N GLU A 151 8.02 -0.49 16.58
CA GLU A 151 6.54 -0.42 16.67
C GLU A 151 5.84 -0.24 15.30
N PHE A 152 6.58 -0.29 14.19
CA PHE A 152 6.00 -0.08 12.87
C PHE A 152 5.49 -1.38 12.24
N GLY A 153 5.83 -2.55 12.79
CA GLY A 153 5.36 -3.85 12.28
C GLY A 153 5.85 -4.14 10.86
N LEU A 154 7.02 -3.60 10.48
CA LEU A 154 7.61 -3.78 9.16
C LEU A 154 8.37 -5.11 9.06
N THR A 155 8.31 -5.71 7.87
CA THR A 155 9.17 -6.81 7.46
C THR A 155 10.25 -6.26 6.53
N TYR A 156 11.50 -6.69 6.73
CA TYR A 156 12.69 -6.18 6.03
C TYR A 156 13.42 -7.32 5.33
#